data_AF-A0A7T1MDT1-F1
#
_entry.id   AF-A0A7T1MDT1-F1
#
_cell.length_a   1.000
_cell.length_b   1.000
_cell.length_c   1.000
_cell.angle_alpha   90.00
_cell.angle_beta   90.00
_cell.angle_gamma   90.00
#
_symmetry.space_group_name_H-M   'P 1'
#
loop_
_entity.id
_entity.type
_entity.pdbx_description
1 polymer ?
#
loop_
_entity_poly.entity_id
_entity_poly.type
_entity_poly.pdbx_seq_one_letter_code
_entity_poly.pdbx_strand_id
1 'polypeptide(L)'
;MNRREFFALSSITIAGTLLQARPSISGEPNPKKRVDDKTIHSLRIYPAIGLARVGGSTKSFLSPEIPGIPPFDNDNYKEGDSLIKKQVQRFRIYAFNKEDQVIKEITAEDAEIEWSVHLANTKASWYEFYNPLDNGTLAPGIPGGKRNPKIKGNKEREEQLIVDGGEISINGTNTNRKGDNSKYQAQGKFQGRTNVRLGDLRTDEKGRLLVYPGDGKSVSPSGKKITSFADNADWIDDWCDGPVKATVRLKNSSRTIKADSAEVGAFYWTVPAPDIVNPGRVEHGSASV
;
A
#
# COMPACT_ATOMS: atom_id res chain seq x y z
N MET A 1 -34.81 -15.44 27.89
CA MET A 1 -33.88 -16.37 27.22
C MET A 1 -32.87 -15.53 26.45
N ASN A 2 -31.62 -15.48 26.94
CA ASN A 2 -30.61 -14.49 26.57
C ASN A 2 -29.74 -15.02 25.42
N ARG A 3 -29.31 -14.16 24.48
CA ARG A 3 -28.52 -14.46 23.27
C ARG A 3 -27.16 -15.14 23.52
N ARG A 4 -26.79 -15.40 24.78
CA ARG A 4 -25.52 -15.99 25.20
C ARG A 4 -25.55 -17.52 25.39
N GLU A 5 -26.72 -18.14 25.45
CA GLU A 5 -26.82 -19.61 25.67
C GLU A 5 -26.91 -20.43 24.38
N PHE A 6 -27.12 -19.80 23.22
CA PHE A 6 -27.26 -20.52 21.95
C PHE A 6 -25.91 -20.97 21.32
N PHE A 7 -24.78 -20.45 21.80
CA PHE A 7 -23.45 -20.83 21.29
C PHE A 7 -22.78 -21.98 22.04
N ALA A 8 -23.39 -22.50 23.11
CA ALA A 8 -22.78 -23.53 23.96
C ALA A 8 -23.08 -24.98 23.53
N LEU A 9 -23.81 -25.22 22.43
CA LEU A 9 -24.36 -26.55 22.10
C LEU A 9 -24.00 -27.09 20.70
N SER A 10 -23.00 -26.52 20.04
CA SER A 10 -22.44 -27.11 18.81
C SER A 10 -20.93 -27.30 18.93
N SER A 11 -20.51 -28.11 19.91
CA SER A 11 -19.22 -28.79 19.90
C SER A 11 -19.23 -29.88 18.83
N ILE A 12 -19.25 -29.47 17.56
CA ILE A 12 -18.79 -30.31 16.47
C ILE A 12 -17.28 -30.15 16.44
N THR A 13 -16.60 -31.22 16.85
CA THR A 13 -15.19 -31.49 16.57
C THR A 13 -14.97 -31.46 15.06
N ILE A 14 -14.80 -30.26 14.48
CA ILE A 14 -14.10 -30.13 13.22
C ILE A 14 -12.64 -30.35 13.58
N ALA A 15 -12.13 -31.54 13.26
CA ALA A 15 -10.71 -31.77 13.17
C ALA A 15 -10.13 -30.68 12.26
N GLY A 16 -9.59 -29.64 12.88
CA GLY A 16 -9.00 -28.52 12.18
C GLY A 16 -7.79 -29.05 11.44
N THR A 17 -7.95 -29.34 10.16
CA THR A 17 -6.83 -29.23 9.23
C THR A 17 -6.29 -27.83 9.41
N LEU A 18 -5.17 -27.73 10.14
CA LEU A 18 -4.28 -26.58 10.12
C LEU A 18 -3.92 -26.38 8.65
N LEU A 19 -4.68 -25.53 7.95
CA LEU A 19 -4.29 -24.98 6.68
C LEU A 19 -3.06 -24.11 6.98
N GLN A 20 -1.90 -24.75 7.04
CA GLN A 20 -0.64 -24.04 7.07
C GLN A 20 -0.63 -23.12 5.85
N ALA A 21 -0.52 -21.81 6.08
CA ALA A 21 -0.36 -20.85 4.99
C ALA A 21 0.79 -21.32 4.10
N ARG A 22 0.51 -21.55 2.82
CA ARG A 22 1.51 -21.95 1.84
C ARG A 22 1.90 -20.74 1.02
N PRO A 23 3.20 -20.51 0.79
CA PRO A 23 3.61 -19.49 -0.15
C PRO A 23 3.01 -19.82 -1.53
N SER A 24 2.36 -18.85 -2.16
CA SER A 24 1.94 -18.96 -3.55
C SER A 24 3.16 -18.79 -4.43
N ILE A 25 3.79 -19.92 -4.75
CA ILE A 25 4.92 -19.97 -5.69
C ILE A 25 4.33 -20.19 -7.08
N SER A 26 4.55 -19.24 -7.99
CA SER A 26 4.23 -19.46 -9.40
C SER A 26 5.10 -20.61 -9.92
N GLY A 27 4.47 -21.67 -10.42
CA GLY A 27 5.19 -22.75 -11.10
C GLY A 27 5.55 -22.30 -12.50
N GLU A 28 6.83 -22.02 -12.77
CA GLU A 28 7.29 -21.78 -14.13
C GLU A 28 7.36 -23.14 -14.86
N PRO A 29 6.60 -23.37 -15.95
CA PRO A 29 6.48 -24.71 -16.55
C PRO A 29 7.79 -25.26 -17.14
N ASN A 30 8.80 -24.40 -17.32
CA ASN A 30 10.11 -24.78 -17.83
C ASN A 30 11.17 -23.74 -17.42
N PRO A 31 11.72 -23.82 -16.20
CA PRO A 31 12.65 -22.80 -15.71
C PRO A 31 13.91 -22.79 -16.57
N LYS A 32 14.32 -21.61 -17.04
CA LYS A 32 15.57 -21.46 -17.78
C LYS A 32 16.74 -21.96 -16.94
N LYS A 33 17.69 -22.67 -17.56
CA LYS A 33 18.93 -23.08 -16.90
C LYS A 33 19.61 -21.86 -16.28
N ARG A 34 19.93 -21.93 -14.99
CA ARG A 34 20.66 -20.86 -14.30
C ARG A 34 22.05 -20.71 -14.91
N VAL A 35 22.38 -19.50 -15.34
CA VAL A 35 23.71 -19.14 -15.83
C VAL A 35 24.46 -18.49 -14.67
N ASP A 36 25.76 -18.76 -14.54
CA ASP A 36 26.60 -18.13 -13.52
C ASP A 36 27.18 -16.80 -14.01
N ASP A 37 26.31 -15.90 -14.47
CA ASP A 37 26.67 -14.52 -14.79
C ASP A 37 26.29 -13.61 -13.61
N LYS A 38 27.28 -12.88 -13.07
CA LYS A 38 27.09 -11.89 -11.98
C LYS A 38 27.07 -10.45 -12.49
N THR A 39 27.13 -10.24 -13.80
CA THR A 39 27.13 -8.93 -14.42
C THR A 39 25.74 -8.30 -14.27
N ILE A 40 25.68 -7.17 -13.58
CA ILE A 40 24.43 -6.42 -13.41
C ILE A 40 24.04 -5.77 -14.74
N HIS A 41 22.94 -6.27 -15.31
CA HIS A 41 22.32 -5.74 -16.52
C HIS A 41 21.23 -4.73 -16.19
N SER A 42 20.30 -5.08 -15.30
CA SER A 42 19.19 -4.23 -14.85
C SER A 42 18.94 -4.37 -13.34
N LEU A 43 18.21 -3.40 -12.79
CA LEU A 43 17.75 -3.37 -11.41
C LEU A 43 16.24 -3.20 -11.40
N ARG A 44 15.54 -3.91 -10.51
CA ARG A 44 14.07 -3.78 -10.37
C ARG A 44 13.66 -3.66 -8.92
N ILE A 45 12.64 -2.85 -8.67
CA ILE A 45 12.05 -2.67 -7.35
C ILE A 45 11.02 -3.79 -7.10
N TYR A 46 11.06 -4.40 -5.90
CA TYR A 46 10.10 -5.39 -5.45
C TYR A 46 9.51 -5.03 -4.07
N PRO A 47 8.20 -5.25 -3.85
CA PRO A 47 7.23 -5.71 -4.84
C PRO A 47 6.99 -4.67 -5.94
N ALA A 48 6.50 -5.11 -7.11
CA ALA A 48 6.14 -4.19 -8.20
C ALA A 48 4.94 -3.31 -7.85
N ILE A 49 4.02 -3.83 -7.04
CA ILE A 49 2.93 -3.08 -6.42
C ILE A 49 2.97 -3.35 -4.91
N GLY A 50 3.30 -2.32 -4.15
CA GLY A 50 3.31 -2.33 -2.71
C GLY A 50 1.96 -1.99 -2.11
N LEU A 51 1.60 -2.68 -1.03
CA LEU A 51 0.34 -2.46 -0.33
C LEU A 51 0.62 -2.09 1.13
N ALA A 52 0.33 -0.84 1.48
CA ALA A 52 0.33 -0.35 2.85
C ALA A 52 -1.12 -0.22 3.34
N ARG A 53 -1.31 -0.23 4.67
CA ARG A 53 -2.64 -0.04 5.28
C ARG A 53 -2.61 0.97 6.40
N VAL A 54 -3.47 1.97 6.31
CA VAL A 54 -3.60 3.03 7.31
C VAL A 54 -4.06 2.45 8.65
N GLY A 55 -3.69 3.12 9.74
CA GLY A 55 -4.06 2.74 11.10
C GLY A 55 -3.81 3.87 12.08
N GLY A 56 -4.65 4.01 13.11
CA GLY A 56 -4.56 5.12 14.07
C GLY A 56 -3.44 5.01 15.10
N SER A 57 -2.79 3.84 15.24
CA SER A 57 -1.69 3.65 16.17
C SER A 57 -0.37 4.24 15.63
N THR A 58 0.55 4.58 16.54
CA THR A 58 1.95 4.92 16.20
C THR A 58 2.79 3.67 15.94
N LYS A 59 2.31 2.49 16.33
CA LYS A 59 2.93 1.20 16.07
C LYS A 59 2.61 0.69 14.67
N SER A 60 3.50 -0.15 14.16
CA SER A 60 3.40 -0.72 12.83
C SER A 60 3.94 -2.14 12.78
N PHE A 61 3.61 -2.83 11.70
CA PHE A 61 4.17 -4.11 11.28
C PHE A 61 4.37 -4.09 9.76
N LEU A 62 5.17 -5.03 9.25
CA LEU A 62 5.48 -5.08 7.82
C LEU A 62 4.38 -5.78 7.02
N SER A 63 4.12 -5.27 5.82
CA SER A 63 3.34 -5.97 4.80
C SER A 63 3.96 -7.32 4.47
N PRO A 64 3.16 -8.33 4.07
CA PRO A 64 3.69 -9.60 3.61
C PRO A 64 4.60 -9.41 2.39
N GLU A 65 5.76 -10.04 2.42
CA GLU A 65 6.68 -10.04 1.27
C GLU A 65 6.52 -11.31 0.42
N ILE A 66 5.75 -12.28 0.90
CA ILE A 66 5.52 -13.56 0.25
C ILE A 66 4.01 -13.72 0.05
N PRO A 67 3.53 -13.79 -1.21
CA PRO A 67 2.13 -14.04 -1.50
C PRO A 67 1.63 -15.33 -0.80
N GLY A 68 0.41 -15.30 -0.28
CA GLY A 68 -0.20 -16.44 0.43
C GLY A 68 0.26 -16.60 1.88
N ILE A 69 1.25 -15.82 2.34
CA ILE A 69 1.65 -15.78 3.75
C ILE A 69 1.05 -14.53 4.41
N PRO A 70 0.35 -14.66 5.54
CA PRO A 70 -0.17 -13.52 6.26
C PRO A 70 0.94 -12.65 6.86
N PRO A 71 0.69 -11.35 7.10
CA PRO A 71 1.66 -10.53 7.82
C PRO A 71 1.74 -11.02 9.26
N PHE A 72 2.95 -11.07 9.81
CA PHE A 72 3.16 -11.52 11.18
C PHE A 72 3.21 -10.32 12.12
N ASP A 73 2.29 -10.28 13.09
CA ASP A 73 2.32 -9.33 14.21
C ASP A 73 2.00 -10.06 15.52
N ASN A 74 2.91 -9.99 16.48
CA ASN A 74 2.80 -10.73 17.74
C ASN A 74 1.65 -10.25 18.64
N ASP A 75 1.15 -9.02 18.45
CA ASP A 75 0.12 -8.42 19.29
C ASP A 75 -1.19 -8.15 18.53
N ASN A 76 -1.57 -9.06 17.62
CA ASN A 76 -2.88 -9.08 16.95
C ASN A 76 -3.25 -7.79 16.18
N TYR A 77 -2.28 -7.13 15.56
CA TYR A 77 -2.46 -5.99 14.64
C TYR A 77 -3.08 -4.73 15.25
N LYS A 78 -3.25 -4.70 16.58
CA LYS A 78 -3.81 -3.58 17.33
C LYS A 78 -2.89 -3.16 18.46
N GLU A 79 -3.01 -1.90 18.85
CA GLU A 79 -2.49 -1.39 20.11
C GLU A 79 -3.65 -1.25 21.10
N GLY A 80 -3.68 -2.13 22.11
CA GLY A 80 -4.85 -2.29 22.95
C GLY A 80 -6.08 -2.68 22.13
N ASP A 81 -7.26 -2.22 22.55
CA ASP A 81 -8.53 -2.59 21.92
C ASP A 81 -9.01 -1.60 20.84
N SER A 82 -8.40 -0.42 20.75
CA SER A 82 -8.97 0.73 20.02
C SER A 82 -8.18 1.20 18.81
N LEU A 83 -6.85 1.02 18.78
CA LEU A 83 -6.02 1.56 17.70
C LEU A 83 -5.49 0.43 16.81
N ILE A 84 -5.71 0.56 15.51
CA ILE A 84 -5.17 -0.36 14.51
C ILE A 84 -3.71 0.03 14.21
N LYS A 85 -2.78 -0.94 14.24
CA LYS A 85 -1.39 -0.75 13.84
C LYS A 85 -1.32 -0.50 12.33
N LYS A 86 -0.38 0.34 11.90
CA LYS A 86 -0.13 0.58 10.46
C LYS A 86 0.53 -0.65 9.84
N GLN A 87 0.08 -1.05 8.66
CA GLN A 87 0.81 -2.02 7.83
C GLN A 87 1.73 -1.25 6.88
N VAL A 88 3.04 -1.46 7.01
CA VAL A 88 4.09 -0.71 6.32
C VAL A 88 4.64 -1.53 5.16
N GLN A 89 4.68 -0.94 3.97
CA GLN A 89 5.29 -1.60 2.83
C GLN A 89 6.79 -1.40 2.83
N ARG A 90 7.54 -2.51 2.74
CA ARG A 90 8.98 -2.51 2.49
C ARG A 90 9.27 -2.76 1.02
N PHE A 91 10.18 -1.98 0.44
CA PHE A 91 10.65 -2.15 -0.93
C PHE A 91 12.12 -2.51 -0.97
N ARG A 92 12.47 -3.38 -1.91
CA ARG A 92 13.80 -3.94 -2.12
C ARG A 92 14.20 -3.72 -3.57
N ILE A 93 15.50 -3.75 -3.85
CA ILE A 93 16.02 -3.72 -5.22
C ILE A 93 16.70 -5.05 -5.49
N TYR A 94 16.40 -5.68 -6.62
CA TYR A 94 17.08 -6.89 -7.08
C TYR A 94 17.81 -6.62 -8.37
N ALA A 95 19.02 -7.18 -8.48
CA ALA A 95 19.82 -7.14 -9.70
C ALA A 95 19.55 -8.35 -10.57
N PHE A 96 19.50 -8.12 -11.88
CA PHE A 96 19.27 -9.13 -12.90
C PHE A 96 20.43 -9.15 -13.91
N ASN A 97 20.76 -10.34 -14.39
CA ASN A 97 21.68 -10.51 -15.51
C ASN A 97 20.96 -10.31 -16.86
N LYS A 98 21.70 -10.45 -17.96
CA LYS A 98 21.16 -10.28 -19.33
C LYS A 98 20.02 -11.26 -19.65
N GLU A 99 20.03 -12.44 -19.03
CA GLU A 99 19.06 -13.51 -19.23
C GLU A 99 17.79 -13.35 -18.36
N ASP A 100 17.67 -12.22 -17.66
CA ASP A 100 16.60 -11.89 -16.71
C ASP A 100 16.55 -12.79 -15.48
N GLN A 101 17.70 -13.31 -15.06
CA GLN A 101 17.84 -14.13 -13.85
C GLN A 101 18.30 -13.27 -12.67
N VAL A 102 17.67 -13.47 -11.51
CA VAL A 102 18.04 -12.77 -10.26
C VAL A 102 19.46 -13.15 -9.84
N ILE A 103 20.30 -12.13 -9.68
CA ILE A 103 21.67 -12.26 -9.16
C ILE A 103 21.63 -12.22 -7.63
N LYS A 104 21.13 -11.09 -7.07
CA LYS A 104 21.02 -10.83 -5.63
C LYS A 104 20.15 -9.60 -5.34
N GLU A 105 19.78 -9.42 -4.07
CA GLU A 105 19.31 -8.14 -3.54
C GLU A 105 20.46 -7.11 -3.53
N ILE A 106 20.16 -5.85 -3.86
CA ILE A 106 21.06 -4.71 -3.74
C ILE A 106 20.69 -3.93 -2.48
N THR A 107 21.67 -3.73 -1.61
CA THR A 107 21.52 -3.03 -0.33
C THR A 107 22.55 -1.89 -0.20
N ALA A 108 22.48 -1.17 0.92
CA ALA A 108 23.48 -0.16 1.28
C ALA A 108 24.92 -0.71 1.39
N GLU A 109 25.10 -2.02 1.52
CA GLU A 109 26.43 -2.65 1.46
C GLU A 109 27.01 -2.59 0.03
N ASP A 110 26.15 -2.78 -0.98
CA ASP A 110 26.52 -2.89 -2.39
C ASP A 110 26.58 -1.53 -3.11
N ALA A 111 25.73 -0.59 -2.69
CA ALA A 111 25.47 0.65 -3.42
C ALA A 111 25.01 1.77 -2.48
N GLU A 112 25.08 3.00 -2.98
CA GLU A 112 24.24 4.08 -2.48
C GLU A 112 22.90 4.03 -3.20
N ILE A 113 21.81 4.07 -2.43
CA ILE A 113 20.44 3.97 -2.94
C ILE A 113 19.70 5.25 -2.56
N GLU A 114 19.22 5.96 -3.56
CA GLU A 114 18.25 7.04 -3.40
C GLU A 114 16.88 6.56 -3.87
N TRP A 115 15.92 6.59 -2.98
CA TRP A 115 14.51 6.30 -3.26
C TRP A 115 13.76 7.61 -3.46
N SER A 116 12.79 7.61 -4.39
CA SER A 116 11.82 8.70 -4.56
C SER A 116 10.41 8.13 -4.60
N VAL A 117 9.48 8.75 -3.88
CA VAL A 117 8.07 8.35 -3.86
C VAL A 117 7.19 9.59 -4.04
N HIS A 118 6.17 9.50 -4.89
CA HIS A 118 5.18 10.55 -5.07
C HIS A 118 3.81 10.01 -4.71
N LEU A 119 3.19 10.53 -3.64
CA LEU A 119 1.88 10.08 -3.17
C LEU A 119 0.83 11.17 -3.40
N ALA A 120 -0.33 10.78 -3.93
CA ALA A 120 -1.46 11.68 -4.12
C ALA A 120 -2.79 11.02 -3.75
N ASN A 121 -3.76 11.84 -3.36
CA ASN A 121 -5.17 11.46 -3.23
C ASN A 121 -6.00 12.29 -4.21
N THR A 122 -6.59 11.61 -5.20
CA THR A 122 -7.41 12.23 -6.25
C THR A 122 -8.90 11.97 -6.07
N LYS A 123 -9.31 11.26 -5.01
CA LYS A 123 -10.69 10.78 -4.83
C LYS A 123 -11.73 11.89 -4.85
N ALA A 124 -11.42 13.05 -4.27
CA ALA A 124 -12.36 14.16 -4.19
C ALA A 124 -12.50 14.91 -5.54
N SER A 125 -11.49 14.80 -6.42
CA SER A 125 -11.52 15.38 -7.77
C SER A 125 -12.13 14.44 -8.82
N TRP A 126 -12.30 13.16 -8.48
CA TRP A 126 -12.79 12.12 -9.37
C TRP A 126 -14.33 12.07 -9.54
N TYR A 127 -14.80 11.04 -10.25
CA TYR A 127 -16.22 10.76 -10.47
C TYR A 127 -16.86 10.03 -9.28
N GLU A 128 -18.18 10.15 -9.19
CA GLU A 128 -19.02 9.35 -8.29
C GLU A 128 -18.98 7.87 -8.66
N PHE A 129 -19.15 6.99 -7.67
CA PHE A 129 -19.11 5.55 -7.86
C PHE A 129 -20.47 4.90 -7.61
N TYR A 130 -21.06 4.35 -8.67
CA TYR A 130 -22.30 3.57 -8.60
C TYR A 130 -22.02 2.07 -8.79
N ASN A 131 -21.36 1.71 -9.89
CA ASN A 131 -20.92 0.36 -10.21
C ASN A 131 -19.71 0.40 -11.18
N PRO A 132 -18.99 -0.72 -11.38
CA PRO A 132 -17.92 -0.79 -12.37
C PRO A 132 -18.44 -0.48 -13.78
N LEU A 133 -17.71 0.34 -14.53
CA LEU A 133 -18.14 0.77 -15.88
C LEU A 133 -17.94 -0.32 -16.94
N ASP A 134 -17.14 -1.33 -16.62
CA ASP A 134 -16.71 -2.44 -17.48
C ASP A 134 -17.44 -3.75 -17.19
N ASN A 135 -18.55 -3.71 -16.44
CA ASN A 135 -19.29 -4.87 -15.96
C ASN A 135 -20.15 -5.58 -17.05
N GLY A 136 -19.88 -5.30 -18.32
CA GLY A 136 -20.50 -5.95 -19.48
C GLY A 136 -21.96 -5.55 -19.74
N THR A 137 -22.60 -6.23 -20.69
CA THR A 137 -23.96 -5.91 -21.17
C THR A 137 -25.06 -6.31 -20.19
N LEU A 138 -24.81 -7.30 -19.32
CA LEU A 138 -25.80 -7.81 -18.36
C LEU A 138 -25.99 -6.89 -17.16
N ALA A 139 -24.98 -6.08 -16.84
CA ALA A 139 -25.03 -5.11 -15.74
C ALA A 139 -24.21 -3.88 -16.13
N PRO A 140 -24.67 -3.10 -17.14
CA PRO A 140 -23.90 -2.01 -17.71
C PRO A 140 -23.53 -0.94 -16.67
N GLY A 141 -22.40 -0.29 -16.90
CA GLY A 141 -21.92 0.82 -16.09
C GLY A 141 -22.91 1.98 -16.03
N ILE A 142 -23.14 2.51 -14.83
CA ILE A 142 -23.90 3.73 -14.58
C ILE A 142 -22.88 4.86 -14.42
N PRO A 143 -22.76 5.77 -15.40
CA PRO A 143 -21.81 6.86 -15.32
C PRO A 143 -22.22 7.85 -14.23
N GLY A 144 -21.32 8.12 -13.29
CA GLY A 144 -21.54 9.10 -12.23
C GLY A 144 -21.14 10.52 -12.60
N GLY A 145 -21.67 11.49 -11.87
CA GLY A 145 -21.23 12.88 -11.96
C GLY A 145 -19.81 13.07 -11.41
N LYS A 146 -19.23 14.27 -11.58
CA LYS A 146 -18.00 14.63 -10.85
C LYS A 146 -18.33 14.83 -9.37
N ARG A 147 -17.53 14.25 -8.47
CA ARG A 147 -17.57 14.59 -7.03
C ARG A 147 -17.30 16.08 -6.85
N ASN A 148 -17.81 16.67 -5.77
CA ASN A 148 -17.68 18.10 -5.51
C ASN A 148 -18.11 18.97 -6.72
N PRO A 149 -19.34 18.80 -7.26
CA PRO A 149 -19.74 19.40 -8.55
C PRO A 149 -19.83 20.93 -8.54
N LYS A 150 -19.77 21.56 -7.36
CA LYS A 150 -19.74 23.02 -7.21
C LYS A 150 -18.43 23.64 -7.69
N ILE A 151 -17.32 22.89 -7.70
CA ILE A 151 -16.01 23.32 -8.21
C ILE A 151 -15.90 22.85 -9.66
N LYS A 152 -15.95 23.79 -10.61
CA LYS A 152 -16.14 23.49 -12.04
C LYS A 152 -14.87 23.50 -12.86
N GLY A 153 -13.97 24.47 -12.61
CA GLY A 153 -12.76 24.65 -13.43
C GLY A 153 -11.75 23.54 -13.21
N ASN A 154 -11.16 22.99 -14.28
CA ASN A 154 -10.20 21.87 -14.14
C ASN A 154 -9.01 22.25 -13.26
N LYS A 155 -8.41 23.43 -13.48
CA LYS A 155 -7.32 23.94 -12.65
C LYS A 155 -7.73 24.12 -11.18
N GLU A 156 -8.89 24.72 -10.94
CA GLU A 156 -9.42 24.90 -9.59
C GLU A 156 -9.68 23.56 -8.88
N ARG A 157 -10.17 22.56 -9.63
CA ARG A 157 -10.37 21.20 -9.10
C ARG A 157 -9.06 20.53 -8.75
N GLU A 158 -8.03 20.66 -9.59
CA GLU A 158 -6.70 20.14 -9.30
C GLU A 158 -6.14 20.80 -8.03
N GLU A 159 -6.19 22.13 -7.93
CA GLU A 159 -5.67 22.89 -6.79
C GLU A 159 -6.45 22.66 -5.48
N GLN A 160 -7.76 22.42 -5.55
CA GLN A 160 -8.61 22.32 -4.35
C GLN A 160 -8.98 20.89 -3.96
N LEU A 161 -9.02 19.94 -4.89
CA LEU A 161 -9.58 18.61 -4.65
C LEU A 161 -8.56 17.48 -4.73
N ILE A 162 -7.36 17.74 -5.22
CA ILE A 162 -6.26 16.77 -5.17
C ILE A 162 -5.38 17.13 -3.98
N VAL A 163 -5.15 16.16 -3.10
CA VAL A 163 -4.10 16.26 -2.10
C VAL A 163 -2.85 15.65 -2.72
N ASP A 164 -1.94 16.50 -3.17
CA ASP A 164 -0.64 16.10 -3.67
C ASP A 164 0.42 16.23 -2.57
N GLY A 165 1.08 15.13 -2.23
CA GLY A 165 2.18 15.08 -1.27
C GLY A 165 3.54 15.48 -1.84
N GLY A 166 3.64 15.63 -3.17
CA GLY A 166 4.87 15.85 -3.91
C GLY A 166 5.77 14.61 -3.98
N GLU A 167 6.86 14.73 -4.75
CA GLU A 167 7.92 13.71 -4.80
C GLU A 167 8.89 13.91 -3.63
N ILE A 168 9.08 12.84 -2.85
CA ILE A 168 9.92 12.82 -1.66
C ILE A 168 11.06 11.86 -1.89
N SER A 169 12.29 12.35 -1.69
CA SER A 169 13.49 11.52 -1.78
C SER A 169 14.07 11.18 -0.41
N ILE A 170 14.49 9.93 -0.25
CA ILE A 170 15.17 9.41 0.95
C ILE A 170 16.32 8.48 0.58
N ASN A 171 17.41 8.52 1.35
CA ASN A 171 18.58 7.66 1.17
C ASN A 171 19.22 7.32 2.53
N GLY A 172 20.23 6.46 2.50
CA GLY A 172 20.98 6.03 3.68
C GLY A 172 20.31 4.90 4.46
N THR A 173 20.98 4.42 5.49
CA THR A 173 20.47 3.39 6.40
C THR A 173 19.85 4.02 7.63
N ASN A 174 18.78 3.43 8.16
CA ASN A 174 18.13 3.88 9.39
C ASN A 174 17.72 5.38 9.35
N THR A 175 17.36 5.89 8.19
CA THR A 175 16.94 7.28 7.99
C THR A 175 15.47 7.44 8.41
N ASN A 176 15.17 8.51 9.14
CA ASN A 176 13.82 8.85 9.61
C ASN A 176 13.13 7.76 10.45
N ARG A 177 13.86 6.95 11.24
CA ARG A 177 13.26 5.82 12.00
C ARG A 177 12.03 6.17 12.84
N LYS A 178 11.99 7.38 13.40
CA LYS A 178 10.88 7.87 14.22
C LYS A 178 9.70 8.42 13.41
N GLY A 179 9.89 8.76 12.14
CA GLY A 179 8.86 9.38 11.28
C GLY A 179 8.57 10.85 11.60
N ASP A 180 9.40 11.49 12.41
CA ASP A 180 9.21 12.85 12.93
C ASP A 180 9.82 13.95 12.03
N ASN A 181 10.61 13.57 11.02
CA ASN A 181 11.20 14.53 10.11
C ASN A 181 10.24 14.88 8.95
N SER A 182 9.77 16.13 8.95
CA SER A 182 8.83 16.66 7.95
C SER A 182 9.36 16.62 6.52
N LYS A 183 10.68 16.57 6.31
CA LYS A 183 11.29 16.41 4.97
C LYS A 183 10.82 15.14 4.26
N TYR A 184 10.50 14.10 5.03
CA TYR A 184 10.13 12.80 4.48
C TYR A 184 8.63 12.51 4.57
N GLN A 185 7.81 13.52 4.85
CA GLN A 185 6.36 13.38 5.01
C GLN A 185 5.65 13.79 3.72
N ALA A 186 4.82 12.88 3.19
CA ALA A 186 3.90 13.18 2.10
C ALA A 186 2.68 13.88 2.67
N GLN A 187 2.55 15.17 2.37
CA GLN A 187 1.46 15.99 2.87
C GLN A 187 1.06 17.06 1.87
N GLY A 188 -0.24 17.34 1.82
CA GLY A 188 -0.82 18.36 0.97
C GLY A 188 -1.97 19.07 1.67
N LYS A 189 -2.67 19.93 0.93
CA LYS A 189 -3.83 20.66 1.44
C LYS A 189 -5.07 20.37 0.61
N PHE A 190 -6.14 19.94 1.28
CA PHE A 190 -7.47 19.88 0.69
C PHE A 190 -8.17 21.25 0.81
N GLN A 191 -8.73 21.73 -0.31
CA GLN A 191 -9.34 23.06 -0.49
C GLN A 191 -8.46 24.22 0.02
N GLY A 192 -7.13 24.10 -0.10
CA GLY A 192 -6.16 25.11 0.32
C GLY A 192 -6.06 25.36 1.83
N ARG A 193 -6.87 24.71 2.67
CA ARG A 193 -6.98 25.01 4.10
C ARG A 193 -6.85 23.81 5.05
N THR A 194 -7.09 22.60 4.56
CA THR A 194 -7.09 21.40 5.41
C THR A 194 -5.84 20.58 5.14
N ASN A 195 -4.91 20.53 6.10
CA ASN A 195 -3.71 19.72 5.98
C ASN A 195 -4.08 18.22 6.02
N VAL A 196 -3.57 17.46 5.06
CA VAL A 196 -3.74 16.02 4.97
C VAL A 196 -2.37 15.38 4.84
N ARG A 197 -2.06 14.43 5.73
CA ARG A 197 -0.81 13.67 5.73
C ARG A 197 -1.06 12.30 5.14
N LEU A 198 -0.53 12.06 3.95
CA LEU A 198 -0.70 10.82 3.17
C LEU A 198 0.23 9.70 3.67
N GLY A 199 1.37 10.06 4.26
CA GLY A 199 2.33 9.09 4.80
C GLY A 199 3.70 9.68 5.10
N ASP A 200 4.67 8.81 5.35
CA ASP A 200 6.09 9.17 5.46
C ASP A 200 7.03 8.07 4.95
N LEU A 201 8.23 8.47 4.55
CA LEU A 201 9.27 7.55 4.10
C LEU A 201 10.31 7.32 5.19
N ARG A 202 10.77 6.07 5.32
CA ARG A 202 11.89 5.68 6.20
C ARG A 202 12.80 4.71 5.47
N THR A 203 14.00 4.51 6.00
CA THR A 203 14.85 3.40 5.56
C THR A 203 15.20 2.47 6.71
N ASP A 204 15.33 1.18 6.39
CA ASP A 204 15.80 0.16 7.33
C ASP A 204 17.34 0.15 7.41
N GLU A 205 17.89 -0.77 8.21
CA GLU A 205 19.33 -0.92 8.42
C GLU A 205 20.11 -1.31 7.16
N LYS A 206 19.43 -1.83 6.13
CA LYS A 206 20.01 -2.23 4.84
C LYS A 206 19.76 -1.19 3.73
N GLY A 207 19.15 -0.05 4.06
CA GLY A 207 18.84 1.01 3.09
C GLY A 207 17.62 0.69 2.22
N ARG A 208 16.79 -0.27 2.64
CA ARG A 208 15.50 -0.55 1.99
C ARG A 208 14.51 0.55 2.32
N LEU A 209 13.64 0.86 1.37
CA LEU A 209 12.57 1.82 1.59
C LEU A 209 11.45 1.21 2.41
N LEU A 210 10.93 1.98 3.36
CA LEU A 210 9.70 1.73 4.10
C LEU A 210 8.73 2.87 3.81
N VAL A 211 7.57 2.56 3.22
CA VAL A 211 6.48 3.52 3.02
C VAL A 211 5.47 3.34 4.14
N TYR A 212 5.41 4.33 5.04
CA TYR A 212 4.43 4.38 6.12
C TYR A 212 3.18 5.11 5.63
N PRO A 213 1.98 4.52 5.77
CA PRO A 213 0.74 5.16 5.35
C PRO A 213 0.29 6.22 6.38
N GLY A 214 -0.75 6.98 6.00
CA GLY A 214 -1.46 7.91 6.89
C GLY A 214 -2.06 7.26 8.15
N ASP A 215 -2.67 8.10 8.97
CA ASP A 215 -3.21 7.73 10.29
C ASP A 215 -4.63 7.17 10.24
N GLY A 216 -5.24 7.08 9.06
CA GLY A 216 -6.64 6.68 8.89
C GLY A 216 -7.61 7.81 9.25
N LYS A 217 -7.25 9.05 8.92
CA LYS A 217 -8.08 10.24 9.16
C LYS A 217 -8.93 10.56 7.94
N SER A 218 -10.22 10.79 8.19
CA SER A 218 -11.17 11.31 7.20
C SER A 218 -11.82 12.56 7.76
N VAL A 219 -11.93 13.62 6.95
CA VAL A 219 -12.37 14.93 7.42
C VAL A 219 -13.22 15.65 6.38
N SER A 220 -14.22 16.40 6.88
CA SER A 220 -14.89 17.44 6.12
C SER A 220 -14.53 18.82 6.66
N PRO A 221 -13.91 19.72 5.87
CA PRO A 221 -13.53 21.06 6.32
C PRO A 221 -14.70 21.95 6.76
N SER A 222 -15.93 21.64 6.32
CA SER A 222 -17.16 22.31 6.77
C SER A 222 -18.00 21.45 7.73
N GLY A 223 -17.51 20.29 8.18
CA GLY A 223 -18.22 19.42 9.11
C GLY A 223 -19.49 18.78 8.55
N LYS A 224 -19.57 18.58 7.22
CA LYS A 224 -20.72 17.93 6.60
C LYS A 224 -20.86 16.49 7.05
N LYS A 225 -22.11 16.06 7.23
CA LYS A 225 -22.43 14.66 7.52
C LYS A 225 -22.12 13.76 6.32
N ILE A 226 -21.71 12.53 6.61
CA ILE A 226 -21.66 11.43 5.63
C ILE A 226 -23.11 11.03 5.32
N THR A 227 -23.45 10.97 4.04
CA THR A 227 -24.81 10.65 3.57
C THR A 227 -24.83 9.60 2.47
N SER A 228 -23.68 9.33 1.86
CA SER A 228 -23.48 8.29 0.84
C SER A 228 -22.40 7.31 1.30
N PHE A 229 -22.47 6.07 0.85
CA PHE A 229 -21.44 5.06 1.12
C PHE A 229 -20.11 5.40 0.43
N ALA A 230 -20.16 6.01 -0.78
CA ALA A 230 -18.98 6.30 -1.59
C ALA A 230 -18.75 7.79 -1.82
N ASP A 231 -19.82 8.57 -1.99
CA ASP A 231 -19.74 9.89 -2.63
C ASP A 231 -20.18 11.01 -1.69
N ASN A 232 -19.22 11.55 -0.94
CA ASN A 232 -19.48 12.61 0.04
C ASN A 232 -18.73 13.87 -0.36
N ALA A 233 -19.46 14.89 -0.85
CA ALA A 233 -18.86 16.18 -1.17
C ALA A 233 -18.32 16.86 0.10
N ASP A 234 -17.24 17.62 -0.06
CA ASP A 234 -16.45 18.24 1.03
C ASP A 234 -15.70 17.25 1.93
N TRP A 235 -15.61 15.96 1.57
CA TRP A 235 -14.83 14.98 2.33
C TRP A 235 -13.50 14.65 1.64
N ILE A 236 -12.48 14.40 2.46
CA ILE A 236 -11.18 13.86 2.06
C ILE A 236 -10.71 12.86 3.12
N ASP A 237 -10.00 11.81 2.68
CA ASP A 237 -9.29 10.87 3.55
C ASP A 237 -7.79 10.91 3.27
N ASP A 238 -7.02 10.17 4.05
CA ASP A 238 -5.56 10.06 3.91
C ASP A 238 -5.11 8.80 3.16
N TRP A 239 -5.99 8.19 2.35
CA TRP A 239 -5.54 7.20 1.38
C TRP A 239 -4.71 7.87 0.30
N CYS A 240 -3.83 7.10 -0.32
CA CYS A 240 -3.06 7.57 -1.46
C CYS A 240 -2.51 6.39 -2.25
N ASP A 241 -2.05 6.72 -3.44
CA ASP A 241 -1.24 5.85 -4.26
C ASP A 241 -0.22 6.68 -5.04
N GLY A 242 0.76 6.00 -5.61
CA GLY A 242 1.65 6.57 -6.60
C GLY A 242 3.01 5.88 -6.72
N PRO A 243 3.89 6.42 -7.58
CA PRO A 243 5.06 5.72 -8.04
C PRO A 243 6.19 5.70 -7.02
N VAL A 244 6.94 4.61 -7.05
CA VAL A 244 8.18 4.37 -6.31
C VAL A 244 9.32 4.20 -7.30
N LYS A 245 10.35 5.03 -7.15
CA LYS A 245 11.54 5.04 -8.01
C LYS A 245 12.78 4.86 -7.15
N ALA A 246 13.86 4.35 -7.77
CA ALA A 246 15.16 4.28 -7.14
C ALA A 246 16.29 4.56 -8.12
N THR A 247 17.27 5.34 -7.67
CA THR A 247 18.55 5.56 -8.35
C THR A 247 19.65 4.90 -7.53
N VAL A 248 20.45 4.04 -8.15
CA VAL A 248 21.45 3.20 -7.49
C VAL A 248 22.83 3.49 -8.04
N ARG A 249 23.76 3.88 -7.16
CA ARG A 249 25.18 4.07 -7.46
C ARG A 249 25.99 2.94 -6.82
N LEU A 250 26.41 1.96 -7.63
CA LEU A 250 27.16 0.79 -7.16
C LEU A 250 28.52 1.22 -6.60
N LYS A 251 28.97 0.72 -5.44
CA LYS A 251 30.24 1.17 -4.84
C LYS A 251 31.48 0.82 -5.66
N ASN A 252 31.45 -0.33 -6.34
CA ASN A 252 32.57 -0.83 -7.13
C ASN A 252 32.48 -0.41 -8.61
N SER A 253 31.70 0.63 -8.92
CA SER A 253 31.52 1.13 -10.27
C SER A 253 31.17 2.61 -10.27
N SER A 254 31.57 3.37 -11.29
CA SER A 254 31.01 4.70 -11.52
C SER A 254 29.60 4.67 -12.11
N ARG A 255 29.02 3.48 -12.32
CA ARG A 255 27.70 3.29 -12.92
C ARG A 255 26.59 3.67 -11.93
N THR A 256 25.81 4.67 -12.34
CA THR A 256 24.49 4.97 -11.78
C THR A 256 23.42 4.29 -12.64
N ILE A 257 22.53 3.52 -12.02
CA ILE A 257 21.46 2.78 -12.68
C ILE A 257 20.12 3.20 -12.05
N LYS A 258 19.15 3.55 -12.89
CA LYS A 258 17.76 3.70 -12.45
C LYS A 258 17.12 2.32 -12.44
N ALA A 259 16.51 1.94 -11.33
CA ALA A 259 15.76 0.69 -11.26
C ALA A 259 14.41 0.84 -11.97
N ASP A 260 13.91 -0.26 -12.54
CA ASP A 260 12.52 -0.35 -13.00
C ASP A 260 11.59 -0.01 -11.82
N SER A 261 10.67 0.93 -12.07
CA SER A 261 9.81 1.50 -11.04
C SER A 261 8.79 0.50 -10.50
N ALA A 262 8.30 0.79 -9.30
CA ALA A 262 7.16 0.12 -8.69
C ALA A 262 6.07 1.15 -8.37
N GLU A 263 4.93 0.68 -7.88
CA GLU A 263 3.83 1.49 -7.37
C GLU A 263 3.58 1.17 -5.90
N VAL A 264 2.98 2.09 -5.15
CA VAL A 264 2.48 1.83 -3.80
C VAL A 264 1.06 2.35 -3.65
N GLY A 265 0.22 1.60 -2.95
CA GLY A 265 -1.10 2.05 -2.52
C GLY A 265 -1.28 1.92 -1.00
N ALA A 266 -1.92 2.90 -0.38
CA ALA A 266 -2.22 2.97 1.04
C ALA A 266 -3.73 3.12 1.26
N PHE A 267 -4.36 2.09 1.83
CA PHE A 267 -5.82 1.99 1.93
C PHE A 267 -6.27 1.50 3.32
N TYR A 268 -7.58 1.61 3.66
CA TYR A 268 -8.11 1.00 4.90
C TYR A 268 -8.14 -0.53 4.77
N TRP A 269 -8.33 -1.17 5.91
CA TRP A 269 -8.66 -2.58 6.01
C TRP A 269 -10.07 -2.83 5.44
N THR A 270 -10.18 -3.68 4.43
CA THR A 270 -11.47 -4.12 3.86
C THR A 270 -12.06 -5.32 4.60
N VAL A 271 -11.31 -5.91 5.56
CA VAL A 271 -11.76 -6.99 6.44
C VAL A 271 -11.68 -6.49 7.89
N PRO A 272 -12.76 -6.56 8.68
CA PRO A 272 -12.77 -6.05 10.05
C PRO A 272 -11.76 -6.83 10.92
N ALA A 273 -11.16 -6.13 11.88
CA ALA A 273 -10.08 -6.65 12.71
C ALA A 273 -10.31 -7.98 13.47
N PRO A 274 -11.53 -8.38 13.88
CA PRO A 274 -11.75 -9.71 14.44
C PRO A 274 -11.62 -10.86 13.42
N ASP A 275 -11.74 -10.57 12.12
CA ASP A 275 -11.60 -11.58 11.04
C ASP A 275 -10.19 -11.58 10.41
N ILE A 276 -9.27 -10.75 10.91
CA ILE A 276 -7.82 -10.87 10.62
C ILE A 276 -7.26 -12.20 11.14
N VAL A 277 -8.03 -12.99 11.90
CA VAL A 277 -7.68 -14.34 12.33
C VAL A 277 -7.52 -15.33 11.14
N ASN A 278 -7.86 -14.93 9.90
CA ASN A 278 -7.59 -15.78 8.73
C ASN A 278 -7.01 -15.04 7.51
N PRO A 279 -5.77 -14.52 7.58
CA PRO A 279 -5.14 -13.80 6.47
C PRO A 279 -4.59 -14.74 5.37
N GLY A 280 -4.87 -16.05 5.47
CA GLY A 280 -4.64 -17.06 4.43
C GLY A 280 -5.83 -17.31 3.50
N ARG A 281 -6.95 -16.58 3.64
CA ARG A 281 -8.09 -16.69 2.72
C ARG A 281 -7.73 -15.99 1.41
N VAL A 282 -7.25 -16.77 0.44
CA VAL A 282 -7.24 -16.36 -0.97
C VAL A 282 -8.70 -16.15 -1.37
N GLU A 283 -9.07 -14.91 -1.71
CA GLU A 283 -10.37 -14.65 -2.35
C GLU A 283 -10.37 -15.34 -3.72
N HIS A 284 -10.93 -16.54 -3.77
CA HIS A 284 -11.38 -17.11 -5.02
C HIS A 284 -12.59 -16.28 -5.46
N GLY A 285 -12.36 -15.35 -6.39
CA GLY A 285 -13.42 -14.70 -7.13
C GLY A 285 -14.16 -15.73 -7.98
N SER A 286 -15.05 -16.50 -7.38
CA SER A 286 -16.12 -17.17 -8.11
C SER A 286 -17.22 -16.14 -8.31
N ALA A 287 -17.18 -15.46 -9.46
CA ALA A 287 -18.39 -14.88 -10.02
C ALA A 287 -19.32 -16.06 -10.36
N SER A 288 -20.20 -16.42 -9.43
CA SER A 288 -21.37 -17.22 -9.74
C SER A 288 -22.50 -16.27 -10.12
N VAL A 289 -22.86 -16.40 -11.40
CA VAL A 289 -23.94 -15.77 -12.21
C VAL A 289 -25.11 -15.20 -11.42
#